data_AF-A0A0G2HDL7-F1
#
_entry.id   AF-A0A0G2HDL7-F1
#
_cell.length_a   1.000
_cell.length_b   1.000
_cell.length_c   1.000
_cell.angle_alpha   90.00
_cell.angle_beta   90.00
_cell.angle_gamma   90.00
#
_symmetry.space_group_name_H-M   'P 1'
#
loop_
_entity.id
_entity.type
_entity.pdbx_description
1 polymer ?
#
loop_
_entity_poly.entity_id
_entity_poly.type
_entity_poly.pdbx_seq_one_letter_code
_entity_poly.pdbx_strand_id
1 'polypeptide(L)'
;MPTLTLPYKHDPSTNTPIPAQIHYSSSSSSSSARPKPVVLVFHAGGFASGSTAMIPPSQIAHLTDTLGVIVVTPAYRLCPQVSLRDGPVADARDCLAWVRRAAPGGGMAEALARETSSVVADVGRGNEPNPPAAILDFYGVKYLSDPFWTAPLAAFAGVPDAPAALRARVYAESPVPLAAPPMFVDGKPDLGTPRSAWMIHAIKKGTWLRGCVEEAEEK
;
A
#
# COMPACT_ATOMS: atom_id res chain seq x y z
N MET A 1 15.21 -14.96 -5.56
CA MET A 1 15.10 -13.50 -5.67
C MET A 1 15.62 -12.85 -4.40
N PRO A 2 16.78 -12.18 -4.44
CA PRO A 2 17.26 -11.34 -3.35
C PRO A 2 16.25 -10.24 -3.00
N THR A 3 16.15 -9.96 -1.70
CA THR A 3 15.30 -8.90 -1.16
C THR A 3 16.09 -8.09 -0.14
N LEU A 4 16.09 -6.77 -0.30
CA LEU A 4 16.62 -5.81 0.67
C LEU A 4 15.46 -5.05 1.31
N THR A 5 15.50 -4.81 2.62
CA THR A 5 14.49 -3.98 3.30
C THR A 5 15.15 -2.72 3.82
N LEU A 6 14.67 -1.55 3.40
CA LEU A 6 15.19 -0.25 3.83
C LEU A 6 14.05 0.70 4.22
N PRO A 7 14.24 1.57 5.23
CA PRO A 7 13.31 2.66 5.48
C PRO A 7 13.37 3.68 4.34
N TYR A 8 12.21 4.00 3.75
CA TYR A 8 12.12 5.08 2.76
C TYR A 8 11.73 6.42 3.39
N LYS A 9 11.12 6.38 4.58
CA LYS A 9 10.83 7.53 5.44
C LYS A 9 10.57 7.11 6.88
N HIS A 10 10.25 8.07 7.73
CA HIS A 10 9.74 7.85 9.09
C HIS A 10 8.32 8.41 9.20
N ASP A 11 7.50 7.80 10.06
CA ASP A 11 6.18 8.31 10.44
C ASP A 11 6.36 9.67 11.12
N PRO A 12 5.69 10.75 10.64
CA PRO A 12 5.83 12.07 11.24
C PRO A 12 5.32 12.16 12.69
N SER A 13 4.41 11.28 13.11
CA SER A 13 3.79 11.33 14.45
C SER A 13 4.62 10.61 15.52
N THR A 14 5.26 9.50 15.16
CA THR A 14 5.98 8.62 16.11
C THR A 14 7.48 8.51 15.81
N ASN A 15 7.94 9.07 14.69
CA ASN A 15 9.29 8.93 14.16
C ASN A 15 9.71 7.45 13.96
N THR A 16 8.77 6.53 13.77
CA THR A 16 9.06 5.13 13.48
C THR A 16 9.37 4.91 12.00
N PRO A 17 10.36 4.08 11.63
CA PRO A 17 10.71 3.85 10.22
C PRO A 17 9.58 3.16 9.45
N ILE A 18 9.33 3.61 8.22
CA ILE A 18 8.39 2.99 7.28
C ILE A 18 9.22 2.32 6.17
N PRO A 19 9.26 0.97 6.12
CA PRO A 19 10.13 0.25 5.21
C PRO A 19 9.54 0.05 3.82
N ALA A 20 10.42 -0.17 2.84
CA ALA A 20 10.11 -0.77 1.57
C ALA A 20 11.00 -2.00 1.35
N GLN A 21 10.44 -3.04 0.74
CA GLN A 21 11.21 -4.19 0.27
C GLN A 21 11.59 -3.97 -1.19
N ILE A 22 12.85 -4.19 -1.51
CA ILE A 22 13.44 -4.02 -2.84
C ILE A 22 13.81 -5.41 -3.34
N HIS A 23 13.23 -5.82 -4.45
CA HIS A 23 13.42 -7.12 -5.06
C HIS A 23 14.09 -6.93 -6.43
N TYR A 24 15.10 -7.76 -6.70
CA TYR A 24 15.91 -7.68 -7.91
C TYR A 24 16.41 -9.07 -8.31
N SER A 25 16.80 -9.25 -9.57
CA SER A 25 17.38 -10.51 -10.03
C SER A 25 18.87 -10.61 -9.67
N SER A 26 19.31 -11.80 -9.22
CA SER A 26 20.72 -12.13 -8.94
C SER A 26 21.57 -12.24 -10.20
N SER A 27 20.94 -12.41 -11.37
CA SER A 27 21.62 -12.56 -12.66
C SER A 27 22.16 -11.21 -13.14
N SER A 28 23.23 -10.77 -12.49
CA SER A 28 24.10 -9.69 -12.94
C SER A 28 25.12 -10.26 -13.93
N SER A 29 24.69 -10.57 -15.15
CA SER A 29 25.63 -10.59 -16.27
C SER A 29 25.92 -9.14 -16.66
N SER A 30 27.03 -8.65 -16.11
CA SER A 30 27.73 -7.43 -16.51
C SER A 30 27.83 -7.32 -18.04
N SER A 31 27.16 -6.35 -18.65
CA SER A 31 27.59 -5.76 -19.95
C SER A 31 26.67 -4.67 -20.51
N SER A 32 25.40 -4.55 -20.12
CA SER A 32 24.58 -3.44 -20.64
C SER A 32 24.69 -2.20 -19.74
N ALA A 33 25.09 -1.08 -20.34
CA ALA A 33 25.23 0.24 -19.72
C ALA A 33 23.88 0.97 -19.49
N ARG A 34 22.75 0.26 -19.57
CA ARG A 34 21.38 0.81 -19.52
C ARG A 34 20.59 0.61 -18.22
N PRO A 35 19.53 1.43 -18.04
CA PRO A 35 18.74 1.41 -16.83
C PRO A 35 18.02 0.13 -16.56
N LYS A 36 17.88 -0.24 -15.29
CA LYS A 36 16.78 -1.14 -14.91
C LYS A 36 15.55 -0.33 -14.53
N PRO A 37 14.41 -0.45 -15.23
CA PRO A 37 13.16 0.15 -14.78
C PRO A 37 12.83 -0.21 -13.33
N VAL A 38 12.17 0.68 -12.61
CA VAL A 38 11.68 0.42 -11.25
C VAL A 38 10.16 0.41 -11.23
N VAL A 39 9.59 -0.64 -10.65
CA VAL A 39 8.14 -0.77 -10.48
C VAL A 39 7.81 -0.67 -9.00
N LEU A 40 6.93 0.26 -8.64
CA LEU A 40 6.36 0.35 -7.30
C LEU A 40 5.06 -0.47 -7.27
N VAL A 41 4.99 -1.45 -6.36
CA VAL A 41 3.80 -2.30 -6.20
C VAL A 41 3.23 -2.09 -4.81
N PHE A 42 1.99 -1.60 -4.76
CA PHE A 42 1.21 -1.41 -3.54
C PHE A 42 0.25 -2.59 -3.37
N HIS A 43 0.13 -3.09 -2.15
CA HIS A 43 -0.79 -4.18 -1.87
C HIS A 43 -2.24 -3.70 -1.83
N ALA A 44 -3.18 -4.61 -2.07
CA ALA A 44 -4.61 -4.36 -1.89
C ALA A 44 -5.00 -4.43 -0.40
N GLY A 45 -6.28 -4.23 -0.09
CA GLY A 45 -6.81 -4.32 1.28
C GLY A 45 -7.62 -3.09 1.72
N GLY A 46 -8.09 -2.30 0.74
CA GLY A 46 -8.97 -1.16 1.00
C GLY A 46 -8.35 -0.14 1.96
N PHE A 47 -7.04 0.09 1.85
CA PHE A 47 -6.26 1.00 2.68
C PHE A 47 -6.26 0.73 4.19
N ALA A 48 -7.03 -0.25 4.67
CA ALA A 48 -7.26 -0.51 6.08
C ALA A 48 -6.83 -1.91 6.51
N SER A 49 -6.50 -2.79 5.57
CA SER A 49 -6.01 -4.14 5.81
C SER A 49 -4.86 -4.52 4.87
N GLY A 50 -4.20 -5.64 5.15
CA GLY A 50 -3.16 -6.19 4.30
C GLY A 50 -1.74 -5.75 4.64
N SER A 51 -0.78 -6.24 3.85
CA SER A 51 0.63 -5.89 3.93
C SER A 51 1.34 -6.22 2.62
N THR A 52 2.62 -5.85 2.48
CA THR A 52 3.44 -6.21 1.31
C THR A 52 3.51 -7.72 1.06
N ALA A 53 3.28 -8.55 2.10
CA ALA A 53 3.23 -10.01 1.98
C ALA A 53 2.05 -10.52 1.15
N MET A 54 1.04 -9.68 0.88
CA MET A 54 -0.08 -10.03 0.00
C MET A 54 0.29 -9.98 -1.49
N ILE A 55 1.42 -9.37 -1.85
CA ILE A 55 1.86 -9.29 -3.23
C ILE A 55 2.35 -10.68 -3.65
N PRO A 56 1.77 -11.31 -4.70
CA PRO A 56 2.12 -12.67 -5.07
C PRO A 56 3.62 -12.80 -5.38
N PRO A 57 4.36 -13.73 -4.74
CA PRO A 57 5.79 -13.91 -5.02
C PRO A 57 6.09 -14.25 -6.48
N SER A 58 5.16 -14.94 -7.16
CA SER A 58 5.26 -15.23 -8.59
C SER A 58 5.19 -13.97 -9.46
N GLN A 59 4.40 -12.97 -9.07
CA GLN A 59 4.34 -11.68 -9.75
C GLN A 59 5.67 -10.93 -9.59
N ILE A 60 6.23 -10.90 -8.38
CA ILE A 60 7.52 -10.26 -8.12
C ILE A 60 8.62 -10.96 -8.93
N ALA A 61 8.67 -12.30 -8.89
CA ALA A 61 9.64 -13.10 -9.65
C ALA A 61 9.51 -12.89 -11.17
N HIS A 62 8.29 -12.80 -11.70
CA HIS A 62 8.10 -12.50 -13.13
C HIS A 62 8.66 -11.12 -13.49
N LEU A 63 8.35 -10.10 -12.71
CA LEU A 63 8.87 -8.75 -12.91
C LEU A 63 10.42 -8.73 -12.82
N THR A 64 11.01 -9.35 -11.81
CA THR A 64 12.46 -9.30 -11.60
C THR A 64 13.23 -10.18 -12.58
N ASP A 65 12.84 -11.46 -12.71
CA ASP A 65 13.64 -12.46 -13.40
C ASP A 65 13.29 -12.59 -14.88
N THR A 66 12.05 -12.27 -15.28
CA THR A 66 11.63 -12.30 -16.68
C THR A 66 11.75 -10.94 -17.35
N LEU A 67 11.28 -9.87 -16.69
CA LEU A 67 11.29 -8.52 -17.28
C LEU A 67 12.54 -7.70 -16.92
N GLY A 68 13.37 -8.19 -15.99
CA GLY A 68 14.62 -7.53 -15.62
C GLY A 68 14.42 -6.20 -14.88
N VAL A 69 13.26 -5.97 -14.27
CA VAL A 69 12.95 -4.74 -13.52
C VAL A 69 13.27 -4.88 -12.04
N ILE A 70 13.48 -3.77 -11.37
CA ILE A 70 13.55 -3.70 -9.91
C ILE A 70 12.15 -3.49 -9.38
N VAL A 71 11.74 -4.28 -8.39
CA VAL A 71 10.42 -4.14 -7.76
C VAL A 71 10.59 -3.56 -6.37
N VAL A 72 9.88 -2.47 -6.08
CA VAL A 72 9.84 -1.84 -4.75
C VAL A 72 8.42 -2.01 -4.19
N THR A 73 8.31 -2.68 -3.06
CA THR A 73 7.03 -2.89 -2.36
C THR A 73 7.06 -2.11 -1.04
N PRO A 74 6.58 -0.86 -1.01
CA PRO A 74 6.54 -0.08 0.22
C PRO A 74 5.44 -0.57 1.15
N ALA A 75 5.75 -0.62 2.44
CA ALA A 75 4.72 -0.57 3.46
C ALA A 75 4.14 0.86 3.49
N TYR A 76 2.86 0.97 3.81
CA TYR A 76 2.17 2.25 3.98
C TYR A 76 1.25 2.19 5.19
N ARG A 77 1.04 3.34 5.81
CA ARG A 77 0.19 3.51 6.99
C ARG A 77 -1.26 3.27 6.64
N LEU A 78 -1.95 2.50 7.48
CA LEU A 78 -3.31 2.04 7.23
C LEU A 78 -4.35 2.99 7.83
N CYS A 79 -5.43 3.22 7.07
CA CYS A 79 -6.66 3.82 7.56
C CYS A 79 -7.34 2.89 8.58
N PRO A 80 -8.19 3.40 9.49
CA PRO A 80 -8.65 4.78 9.61
C PRO A 80 -7.83 5.66 10.59
N GLN A 81 -6.73 5.14 11.16
CA GLN A 81 -5.92 5.88 12.14
C GLN A 81 -5.21 7.08 11.54
N VAL A 82 -4.91 6.98 10.24
CA VAL A 82 -4.49 8.10 9.41
C VAL A 82 -5.47 8.22 8.25
N SER A 83 -5.75 9.45 7.83
CA SER A 83 -6.58 9.68 6.65
C SER A 83 -5.92 9.10 5.40
N LEU A 84 -6.73 8.77 4.39
CA LEU A 84 -6.29 8.25 3.11
C LEU A 84 -5.26 9.18 2.46
N ARG A 85 -5.46 10.50 2.64
CA ARG A 85 -4.59 11.55 2.13
C ARG A 85 -3.22 11.52 2.82
N ASP A 86 -3.22 11.58 4.14
CA ASP A 86 -1.99 11.79 4.92
C ASP A 86 -1.24 10.48 5.21
N GLY A 87 -1.89 9.34 5.03
CA GLY A 87 -1.30 8.02 5.14
C GLY A 87 -1.01 7.42 3.77
N PRO A 88 -1.84 6.49 3.25
CA PRO A 88 -1.55 5.74 2.03
C PRO A 88 -1.11 6.60 0.84
N VAL A 89 -1.80 7.71 0.55
CA VAL A 89 -1.47 8.57 -0.61
C VAL A 89 -0.14 9.30 -0.39
N ALA A 90 0.08 9.91 0.78
CA ALA A 90 1.34 10.58 1.10
C ALA A 90 2.53 9.60 1.16
N ASP A 91 2.35 8.44 1.79
CA ASP A 91 3.35 7.36 1.86
C ASP A 91 3.79 6.90 0.48
N ALA A 92 2.81 6.73 -0.41
CA ALA A 92 3.05 6.30 -1.76
C ALA A 92 3.66 7.43 -2.65
N ARG A 93 3.53 8.71 -2.29
CA ARG A 93 4.26 9.84 -2.92
C ARG A 93 5.70 9.90 -2.43
N ASP A 94 5.90 9.77 -1.12
CA ASP A 94 7.22 9.82 -0.52
C ASP A 94 8.10 8.66 -0.96
N CYS A 95 7.53 7.45 -1.09
CA CYS A 95 8.25 6.31 -1.64
C CYS A 95 8.69 6.56 -3.09
N LEU A 96 7.79 7.10 -3.94
CA LEU A 96 8.15 7.47 -5.32
C LEU A 96 9.28 8.51 -5.37
N ALA A 97 9.21 9.53 -4.51
CA ALA A 97 10.25 10.53 -4.40
C ALA A 97 11.57 9.95 -3.87
N TRP A 98 11.51 9.04 -2.90
CA TRP A 98 12.66 8.34 -2.34
C TRP A 98 13.36 7.46 -3.39
N VAL A 99 12.62 6.65 -4.15
CA VAL A 99 13.17 5.84 -5.25
C VAL A 99 13.89 6.73 -6.27
N ARG A 100 13.30 7.87 -6.63
CA ARG A 100 13.90 8.81 -7.58
C ARG A 100 15.16 9.51 -7.04
N ARG A 101 15.22 9.79 -5.74
CA ARG A 101 16.43 10.35 -5.11
C ARG A 101 17.53 9.32 -4.93
N ALA A 102 17.18 8.06 -4.68
CA ALA A 102 18.14 6.97 -4.55
C ALA A 102 18.72 6.52 -5.91
N ALA A 103 18.08 6.89 -7.01
CA ALA A 103 18.48 6.54 -8.37
C ALA A 103 19.80 7.18 -8.84
N PRO A 104 20.23 8.39 -8.40
CA PRO A 104 21.54 8.93 -8.69
C PRO A 104 22.33 9.23 -7.39
N GLY A 105 23.22 8.32 -6.98
CA GLY A 105 24.45 8.71 -6.28
C GLY A 105 24.58 8.55 -4.76
N GLY A 106 23.81 7.70 -4.05
CA GLY A 106 24.06 7.48 -2.62
C GLY A 106 23.60 6.14 -2.06
N GLY A 107 24.54 5.37 -1.49
CA GLY A 107 24.36 4.28 -0.52
C GLY A 107 23.55 3.04 -0.93
N MET A 108 22.36 3.23 -1.50
CA MET A 108 21.63 2.25 -2.32
C MET A 108 22.29 2.03 -3.69
N ALA A 109 23.39 2.76 -3.97
CA ALA A 109 24.05 2.78 -5.26
C ALA A 109 24.68 1.43 -5.67
N GLU A 110 25.13 0.59 -4.74
CA GLU A 110 25.67 -0.73 -5.17
C GLU A 110 24.58 -1.77 -5.51
N ALA A 111 23.34 -1.59 -5.04
CA ALA A 111 22.21 -2.48 -5.37
C ALA A 111 21.24 -1.89 -6.41
N LEU A 112 21.17 -0.56 -6.52
CA LEU A 112 20.20 0.18 -7.33
C LEU A 112 20.81 1.24 -8.26
N ALA A 113 22.13 1.51 -8.25
CA ALA A 113 22.73 2.41 -9.23
C ALA A 113 22.89 1.68 -10.56
N ARG A 114 21.76 1.52 -11.22
CA ARG A 114 21.61 2.20 -12.48
C ARG A 114 20.14 2.31 -12.84
N GLU A 115 19.67 3.54 -12.63
CA GLU A 115 18.67 4.22 -13.45
C GLU A 115 17.23 3.75 -13.22
N THR A 116 16.24 4.64 -13.32
CA THR A 116 14.87 4.32 -12.88
C THR A 116 13.82 5.01 -13.78
N SER A 117 12.99 4.24 -14.49
CA SER A 117 11.67 4.68 -14.96
C SER A 117 10.63 4.09 -14.01
N SER A 118 9.82 4.93 -13.36
CA SER A 118 8.86 4.49 -12.34
C SER A 118 7.53 4.09 -12.98
N VAL A 119 7.09 2.86 -12.78
CA VAL A 119 5.68 2.45 -13.02
C VAL A 119 5.01 2.31 -11.65
N VAL A 120 3.94 3.05 -11.43
CA VAL A 120 3.20 3.05 -10.14
C VAL A 120 1.84 2.41 -10.37
N ALA A 121 1.49 1.38 -9.63
CA ALA A 121 0.10 0.94 -9.57
C ALA A 121 -0.71 1.86 -8.61
N ASP A 122 -1.91 2.25 -9.05
CA ASP A 122 -3.02 2.84 -8.27
C ASP A 122 -3.20 4.38 -8.16
N VAL A 123 -4.48 4.73 -7.90
CA VAL A 123 -5.35 5.86 -8.26
C VAL A 123 -4.94 7.27 -7.81
N GLY A 124 -5.17 8.25 -8.70
CA GLY A 124 -5.20 9.68 -8.36
C GLY A 124 -3.97 10.52 -8.75
N ARG A 125 -3.04 9.96 -9.52
CA ARG A 125 -1.70 10.56 -9.73
C ARG A 125 -1.50 11.41 -10.99
N GLY A 126 -2.58 11.77 -11.70
CA GLY A 126 -2.48 12.54 -12.94
C GLY A 126 -1.89 13.95 -12.79
N ASN A 127 -1.73 14.46 -11.57
CA ASN A 127 -1.31 15.83 -11.29
C ASN A 127 -0.02 15.95 -10.45
N GLU A 128 0.79 14.88 -10.37
CA GLU A 128 2.12 14.97 -9.75
C GLU A 128 3.07 15.79 -10.65
N PRO A 129 3.91 16.69 -10.10
CA PRO A 129 4.88 17.45 -10.90
C PRO A 129 5.81 16.57 -11.73
N ASN A 130 6.08 15.36 -11.22
CA ASN A 130 6.81 14.31 -11.92
C ASN A 130 5.96 13.04 -11.84
N PRO A 131 5.06 12.76 -12.80
CA PRO A 131 4.23 11.55 -12.74
C PRO A 131 5.09 10.31 -13.03
N PRO A 132 4.65 9.11 -12.60
CA PRO A 132 5.24 7.86 -13.07
C PRO A 132 5.12 7.75 -14.60
N ALA A 133 6.04 7.02 -15.23
CA ALA A 133 6.05 6.81 -16.67
C ALA A 133 4.83 6.00 -17.16
N ALA A 134 4.32 5.11 -16.32
CA ALA A 134 3.07 4.39 -16.57
C ALA A 134 2.38 4.03 -15.25
N ILE A 135 1.09 3.72 -15.34
CA ILE A 135 0.29 3.17 -14.24
C ILE A 135 -0.37 1.89 -14.70
N LEU A 136 -0.13 0.81 -13.97
CA LEU A 136 -0.85 -0.46 -14.16
C LEU A 136 -1.83 -0.62 -13.01
N ASP A 137 -3.10 -0.75 -13.35
CA ASP A 137 -4.16 -0.83 -12.35
C ASP A 137 -4.94 -2.13 -12.46
N PHE A 138 -4.83 -2.94 -11.41
CA PHE A 138 -5.65 -4.13 -11.22
C PHE A 138 -6.84 -3.73 -10.36
N TYR A 139 -7.99 -3.46 -11.00
CA TYR A 139 -9.28 -3.23 -10.32
C TYR A 139 -9.23 -2.19 -9.18
N GLY A 140 -8.43 -1.14 -9.36
CA GLY A 140 -8.29 -0.05 -8.39
C GLY A 140 -9.57 0.74 -8.18
N VAL A 141 -9.62 1.42 -7.03
CA VAL A 141 -10.78 2.17 -6.55
C VAL A 141 -10.98 3.41 -7.45
N LYS A 142 -12.03 3.45 -8.27
CA LYS A 142 -12.32 4.56 -9.20
C LYS A 142 -13.70 5.16 -8.96
N TYR A 143 -13.92 6.35 -9.51
CA TYR A 143 -15.20 7.05 -9.46
C TYR A 143 -15.69 7.18 -8.02
N LEU A 144 -14.89 7.81 -7.14
CA LEU A 144 -15.18 7.90 -5.69
C LEU A 144 -16.51 8.59 -5.36
N SER A 145 -17.10 9.33 -6.31
CA SER A 145 -18.42 9.92 -6.20
C SER A 145 -19.57 8.96 -6.53
N ASP A 146 -19.28 7.77 -7.06
CA ASP A 146 -20.30 6.77 -7.38
C ASP A 146 -20.99 6.28 -6.08
N PRO A 147 -22.34 6.14 -6.07
CA PRO A 147 -23.08 5.63 -4.92
C PRO A 147 -22.57 4.28 -4.40
N PHE A 148 -21.91 3.47 -5.23
CA PHE A 148 -21.24 2.24 -4.81
C PHE A 148 -20.36 2.41 -3.57
N TRP A 149 -19.65 3.53 -3.44
CA TRP A 149 -18.73 3.77 -2.32
C TRP A 149 -19.42 4.25 -1.03
N THR A 150 -20.68 4.67 -1.13
CA THR A 150 -21.46 5.27 -0.04
C THR A 150 -22.72 4.47 0.32
N ALA A 151 -23.09 3.48 -0.51
CA ALA A 151 -24.21 2.59 -0.27
C ALA A 151 -23.77 1.32 0.48
N PRO A 152 -24.66 0.75 1.32
CA PRO A 152 -24.47 -0.57 1.91
C PRO A 152 -24.22 -1.66 0.86
N LEU A 153 -23.21 -2.51 1.07
CA LEU A 153 -22.93 -3.65 0.19
C LEU A 153 -23.77 -4.87 0.59
N ALA A 154 -24.69 -5.28 -0.28
CA ALA A 154 -25.61 -6.39 -0.04
C ALA A 154 -24.90 -7.71 0.31
N ALA A 155 -23.69 -7.95 -0.22
CA ALA A 155 -22.87 -9.11 0.10
C ALA A 155 -22.52 -9.25 1.59
N PHE A 156 -22.56 -8.15 2.35
CA PHE A 156 -22.27 -8.12 3.79
C PHE A 156 -23.54 -8.07 4.67
N ALA A 157 -24.74 -8.08 4.08
CA ALA A 157 -25.99 -7.93 4.83
C ALA A 157 -26.17 -9.02 5.91
N GLY A 158 -25.77 -10.26 5.59
CA GLY A 158 -25.85 -11.41 6.50
C GLY A 158 -24.72 -11.53 7.53
N VAL A 159 -23.70 -10.65 7.48
CA VAL A 159 -22.56 -10.71 8.40
C VAL A 159 -22.97 -10.08 9.74
N PRO A 160 -22.80 -10.77 10.88
CA PRO A 160 -23.15 -10.21 12.19
C PRO A 160 -22.27 -9.00 12.52
N ASP A 161 -22.85 -8.05 13.25
CA ASP A 161 -22.08 -6.90 13.72
C ASP A 161 -21.26 -7.27 14.95
N ALA A 162 -19.94 -7.06 14.88
CA ALA A 162 -19.07 -7.14 16.05
C ALA A 162 -19.46 -6.07 17.11
N PRO A 163 -19.07 -6.24 18.38
CA PRO A 163 -19.33 -5.24 19.41
C PRO A 163 -18.78 -3.85 19.04
N ALA A 164 -19.54 -2.79 19.27
CA ALA A 164 -19.11 -1.43 18.99
C ALA A 164 -17.81 -1.06 19.72
N ALA A 165 -17.66 -1.50 20.97
CA ALA A 165 -16.45 -1.33 21.76
C ALA A 165 -15.22 -2.01 21.13
N LEU A 166 -15.39 -3.16 20.46
CA LEU A 166 -14.28 -3.80 19.74
C LEU A 166 -13.88 -2.98 18.51
N ARG A 167 -14.86 -2.51 17.73
CA ARG A 167 -14.59 -1.69 16.53
C ARG A 167 -13.91 -0.37 16.88
N ALA A 168 -14.34 0.29 17.95
CA ALA A 168 -13.78 1.57 18.38
C ALA A 168 -12.28 1.49 18.74
N ARG A 169 -11.78 0.31 19.14
CA ARG A 169 -10.36 0.10 19.45
C ARG A 169 -9.45 0.28 18.24
N VAL A 170 -9.97 0.26 17.02
CA VAL A 170 -9.20 0.55 15.81
C VAL A 170 -8.51 1.92 15.96
N TYR A 171 -9.22 2.95 16.40
CA TYR A 171 -8.67 4.31 16.51
C TYR A 171 -7.60 4.48 17.60
N ALA A 172 -7.43 3.49 18.49
CA ALA A 172 -6.41 3.50 19.53
C ALA A 172 -5.10 2.81 19.11
N GLU A 173 -5.02 2.25 17.90
CA GLU A 173 -3.81 1.56 17.42
C GLU A 173 -2.68 2.57 17.18
N SER A 174 -1.58 2.42 17.92
CA SER A 174 -0.36 3.24 17.80
C SER A 174 0.89 2.36 17.96
N PRO A 175 1.96 2.55 17.15
CA PRO A 175 2.04 3.46 16.00
C PRO A 175 1.03 3.09 14.90
N VAL A 176 0.80 3.99 13.94
CA VAL A 176 -0.13 3.71 12.84
C VAL A 176 0.30 2.42 12.12
N PRO A 177 -0.57 1.40 12.04
CA PRO A 177 -0.15 0.10 11.51
C PRO A 177 0.26 0.17 10.05
N LEU A 178 1.30 -0.60 9.72
CA LEU A 178 1.81 -0.80 8.35
C LEU A 178 1.39 -2.15 7.76
N ALA A 179 0.76 -2.99 8.58
CA ALA A 179 0.30 -4.31 8.22
C ALA A 179 -0.91 -4.67 9.08
N ALA A 180 -1.87 -5.37 8.50
CA ALA A 180 -3.00 -5.92 9.21
C ALA A 180 -3.52 -7.19 8.54
N PRO A 181 -4.14 -8.11 9.32
CA PRO A 181 -4.80 -9.28 8.75
C PRO A 181 -5.85 -8.89 7.70
N PRO A 182 -6.08 -9.73 6.68
CA PRO A 182 -7.18 -9.55 5.76
C PRO A 182 -8.52 -9.68 6.48
N MET A 183 -9.54 -9.00 5.96
CA MET A 183 -10.92 -9.06 6.47
C MET A 183 -11.58 -10.45 6.35
N PHE A 184 -10.98 -11.38 5.59
CA PHE A 184 -11.42 -12.77 5.49
C PHE A 184 -10.28 -13.72 5.87
N VAL A 185 -10.59 -14.68 6.74
CA VAL A 185 -9.70 -15.78 7.13
C VAL A 185 -10.43 -17.09 6.85
N ASP A 186 -9.79 -17.99 6.11
CA ASP A 186 -10.38 -19.27 5.66
C ASP A 186 -11.76 -19.11 4.98
N GLY A 187 -11.90 -18.06 4.17
CA GLY A 187 -13.13 -17.74 3.44
C GLY A 187 -14.26 -17.17 4.31
N LYS A 188 -14.02 -16.89 5.59
CA LYS A 188 -15.01 -16.34 6.53
C LYS A 188 -14.63 -14.93 6.98
N PRO A 189 -15.60 -14.02 7.19
CA PRO A 189 -15.33 -12.71 7.75
C PRO A 189 -14.65 -12.82 9.12
N ASP A 190 -13.53 -12.12 9.30
CA ASP A 190 -12.86 -12.01 10.60
C ASP A 190 -13.48 -10.87 11.42
N LEU A 191 -14.20 -11.23 12.48
CA LEU A 191 -14.80 -10.28 13.43
C LEU A 191 -14.06 -10.24 14.77
N GLY A 192 -12.94 -10.96 14.90
CA GLY A 192 -12.17 -11.08 16.14
C GLY A 192 -11.20 -9.92 16.36
N THR A 193 -10.76 -9.26 15.30
CA THR A 193 -9.82 -8.13 15.39
C THR A 193 -10.54 -6.78 15.28
N PRO A 194 -10.09 -5.73 16.02
CA PRO A 194 -10.71 -4.39 15.96
C PRO A 194 -10.86 -3.86 14.54
N ARG A 195 -9.80 -4.03 13.74
CA ARG A 195 -9.67 -3.51 12.38
C ARG A 195 -10.53 -4.24 11.36
N SER A 196 -10.50 -5.57 11.33
CA SER A 196 -11.39 -6.34 10.43
C SER A 196 -12.85 -6.10 10.81
N ALA A 197 -13.17 -6.09 12.10
CA ALA A 197 -14.50 -5.77 12.60
C ALA A 197 -14.98 -4.37 12.20
N TRP A 198 -14.11 -3.35 12.29
CA TRP A 198 -14.41 -2.00 11.82
C TRP A 198 -14.63 -1.98 10.31
N MET A 199 -13.72 -2.56 9.53
CA MET A 199 -13.76 -2.50 8.07
C MET A 199 -15.00 -3.21 7.52
N ILE A 200 -15.31 -4.42 8.00
CA ILE A 200 -16.50 -5.17 7.62
C ILE A 200 -17.78 -4.40 7.95
N HIS A 201 -17.85 -3.81 9.15
CA HIS A 201 -19.00 -2.99 9.55
C HIS A 201 -19.15 -1.76 8.65
N ALA A 202 -18.04 -1.06 8.37
CA ALA A 202 -18.04 0.14 7.54
C ALA A 202 -18.45 -0.18 6.09
N ILE A 203 -17.97 -1.29 5.52
CA ILE A 203 -18.38 -1.80 4.20
C ILE A 203 -19.88 -2.17 4.20
N LYS A 204 -20.34 -2.90 5.23
CA LYS A 204 -21.76 -3.26 5.41
C LYS A 204 -22.66 -2.03 5.47
N LYS A 205 -22.19 -0.90 5.99
CA LYS A 205 -22.96 0.34 6.15
C LYS A 205 -22.74 1.37 5.04
N GLY A 206 -21.84 1.13 4.08
CA GLY A 206 -21.51 2.12 3.05
C GLY A 206 -20.69 3.29 3.59
N THR A 207 -19.97 3.11 4.69
CA THR A 207 -19.22 4.18 5.37
C THR A 207 -17.71 3.99 5.32
N TRP A 208 -17.20 2.94 4.66
CA TRP A 208 -15.78 2.61 4.61
C TRP A 208 -14.94 3.74 3.98
N LEU A 209 -15.30 4.21 2.79
CA LEU A 209 -14.51 5.26 2.12
C LEU A 209 -14.47 6.53 2.97
N ARG A 210 -15.62 6.97 3.48
CA ARG A 210 -15.72 8.11 4.41
C ARG A 210 -14.83 7.92 5.63
N GLY A 211 -14.91 6.75 6.25
CA GLY A 211 -14.07 6.36 7.38
C GLY A 211 -12.57 6.29 7.07
N CYS A 212 -12.17 6.19 5.81
CA CYS A 212 -10.77 6.34 5.40
C CYS A 212 -10.40 7.80 5.09
N VAL A 213 -11.32 8.63 4.62
CA VAL A 213 -11.03 10.00 4.13
C VAL A 213 -11.07 11.04 5.26
N GLU A 214 -12.00 10.91 6.20
CA GLU A 214 -12.12 11.82 7.35
C GLU A 214 -10.90 11.68 8.29
N GLU A 215 -10.55 12.76 9.00
CA GLU A 215 -9.48 12.73 10.00
C GLU A 215 -9.92 11.96 11.25
N ALA A 216 -8.97 11.40 12.00
CA ALA A 216 -9.27 10.62 13.21
C ALA A 216 -9.90 11.48 14.32
N GLU A 217 -9.67 12.80 14.34
CA GLU A 217 -10.21 13.74 15.33
C GLU A 217 -11.71 14.07 15.11
N GLU A 218 -12.26 13.76 13.94
CA GLU A 218 -13.67 14.03 13.59
C GLU A 218 -14.60 12.81 13.75
N LYS A 219 -14.11 11.67 14.29
CA LYS A 219 -14.81 10.37 14.36
C LYS A 219 -15.03 9.85 15.77
#